data_AF-A0A6B1YLX4-F1
#
_entry.id   AF-A0A6B1YLX4-F1
#
_cell.length_a   1.000
_cell.length_b   1.000
_cell.length_c   1.000
_cell.angle_alpha   90.00
_cell.angle_beta   90.00
_cell.angle_gamma   90.00
#
_symmetry.space_group_name_H-M   'P 1'
#
loop_
_entity.id
_entity.type
_entity.pdbx_description
1 polymer ?
#
loop_
_entity_poly.entity_id
_entity_poly.type
_entity_poly.pdbx_seq_one_letter_code
_entity_poly.pdbx_strand_id
1 'polypeptide(L)'
;LDQHDRGNLVSDTGITLDLNKGSLVNRAQGLIATPGTLLLRQLGVVDNSGGEISSDRAFTLATSALNNQEGRLLSGGALTLRIAQALDNSLEGIVSGAGGLDIQAFVLDNRSGSIGSKGAIDIGVTRLENDAGTLIAERGLKLAADEANSSKGRIAANGSLHAKVGTLSQKGGELTSQDSLTLDLGILNNNAGRIAGNQGVDITARQVDNSVGEIASQGVVALNLTEQLDNRGGKIVGDSGLGITAPH
;
A
#
# COMPACT_ATOMS: atom_id res chain seq x y z
N LEU A 1 -8.79 -22.87 -13.84
CA LEU A 1 -10.22 -22.50 -13.76
C LEU A 1 -10.40 -21.22 -14.56
N ASP A 2 -11.44 -21.14 -15.39
CA ASP A 2 -11.71 -19.98 -16.22
C ASP A 2 -13.14 -19.46 -15.97
N GLN A 3 -13.25 -18.21 -15.57
CA GLN A 3 -14.44 -17.41 -15.25
C GLN A 3 -14.34 -16.07 -16.00
N HIS A 4 -14.42 -16.12 -17.34
CA HIS A 4 -14.52 -14.92 -18.17
C HIS A 4 -15.97 -14.68 -18.62
N ASP A 5 -16.25 -13.51 -19.19
CA ASP A 5 -17.52 -13.15 -19.83
C ASP A 5 -18.76 -13.38 -18.94
N ARG A 6 -18.72 -12.87 -17.70
CA ARG A 6 -19.77 -13.04 -16.68
C ARG A 6 -19.93 -14.45 -16.12
N GLY A 7 -18.87 -15.27 -16.14
CA GLY A 7 -18.81 -16.49 -15.35
C GLY A 7 -18.99 -16.21 -13.86
N ASN A 8 -19.78 -17.03 -13.17
CA ASN A 8 -20.12 -16.84 -11.76
C ASN A 8 -19.86 -18.11 -10.94
N LEU A 9 -19.08 -18.00 -9.87
CA LEU A 9 -18.98 -18.98 -8.80
C LEU A 9 -19.44 -18.32 -7.50
N VAL A 10 -20.65 -18.66 -7.06
CA VAL A 10 -21.27 -18.13 -5.85
C VAL A 10 -21.75 -19.24 -4.92
N SER A 11 -21.70 -19.01 -3.61
CA SER A 11 -22.17 -19.94 -2.59
C SER A 11 -22.53 -19.20 -1.31
N ASP A 12 -23.63 -19.55 -0.66
CA ASP A 12 -24.08 -18.90 0.59
C ASP A 12 -23.26 -19.32 1.82
N THR A 13 -22.50 -20.41 1.73
CA THR A 13 -21.77 -20.99 2.89
C THR A 13 -20.27 -20.99 2.71
N GLY A 14 -19.78 -21.09 1.48
CA GLY A 14 -18.36 -21.02 1.16
C GLY A 14 -18.00 -21.63 -0.19
N ILE A 15 -16.80 -21.28 -0.65
CA ILE A 15 -16.19 -21.75 -1.88
C ILE A 15 -14.82 -22.31 -1.52
N THR A 16 -14.51 -23.51 -2.00
CA THR A 16 -13.15 -24.06 -1.96
C THR A 16 -12.67 -24.33 -3.37
N LEU A 17 -11.57 -23.70 -3.77
CA LEU A 17 -10.89 -23.92 -5.04
C LEU A 17 -9.49 -24.46 -4.76
N ASP A 18 -9.19 -25.65 -5.26
CA ASP A 18 -7.84 -26.21 -5.24
C ASP A 18 -7.40 -26.45 -6.69
N LEU A 19 -6.40 -25.68 -7.15
CA LEU A 19 -6.03 -25.61 -8.57
C LEU A 19 -4.72 -26.32 -8.90
N ASN A 20 -4.09 -27.01 -7.94
CA ASN A 20 -2.84 -27.76 -8.16
C ASN A 20 -1.76 -26.99 -8.95
N LYS A 21 -1.51 -25.74 -8.53
CA LYS A 21 -0.62 -24.73 -9.15
C LYS A 21 -1.06 -24.27 -10.55
N GLY A 22 -2.32 -24.46 -10.90
CA GLY A 22 -2.93 -24.00 -12.15
C GLY A 22 -3.36 -22.53 -12.11
N SER A 23 -3.76 -22.01 -13.28
CA SER A 23 -4.25 -20.64 -13.43
C SER A 23 -5.70 -20.49 -12.96
N LEU A 24 -5.97 -19.41 -12.22
CA LEU A 24 -7.32 -18.88 -11.99
C LEU A 24 -7.52 -17.65 -12.88
N VAL A 25 -8.37 -17.77 -13.89
CA VAL A 25 -8.79 -16.66 -14.75
C VAL A 25 -10.18 -16.25 -14.30
N ASN A 26 -10.34 -15.03 -13.81
CA ASN A 26 -11.58 -14.39 -13.38
C ASN A 26 -11.63 -12.96 -13.93
N ARG A 27 -11.95 -12.82 -15.22
CA ARG A 27 -11.81 -11.55 -15.94
C ARG A 27 -13.09 -11.13 -16.63
N ALA A 28 -13.14 -9.91 -17.18
CA ALA A 28 -14.25 -9.44 -18.00
C ALA A 28 -15.63 -9.68 -17.35
N GLN A 29 -15.83 -9.11 -16.15
CA GLN A 29 -17.02 -9.27 -15.31
C GLN A 29 -17.21 -10.68 -14.71
N GLY A 30 -16.16 -11.49 -14.63
CA GLY A 30 -16.15 -12.73 -13.85
C GLY A 30 -16.35 -12.47 -12.35
N LEU A 31 -17.08 -13.35 -11.67
CA LEU A 31 -17.41 -13.23 -10.25
C LEU A 31 -17.10 -14.52 -9.50
N ILE A 32 -16.32 -14.39 -8.41
CA ILE A 32 -16.14 -15.43 -7.40
C ILE A 32 -16.47 -14.80 -6.05
N ALA A 33 -17.66 -15.10 -5.51
CA ALA A 33 -18.16 -14.40 -4.32
C ALA A 33 -18.88 -15.32 -3.34
N THR A 34 -18.65 -15.12 -2.03
CA THR A 34 -19.38 -15.85 -0.99
C THR A 34 -19.46 -15.07 0.33
N PRO A 35 -20.63 -14.94 0.98
CA PRO A 35 -20.70 -14.41 2.35
C PRO A 35 -20.04 -15.35 3.40
N GLY A 36 -19.73 -16.58 2.99
CA GLY A 36 -19.09 -17.59 3.81
C GLY A 36 -17.58 -17.67 3.59
N THR A 37 -16.99 -18.84 3.88
CA THR A 37 -15.54 -19.03 3.75
C THR A 37 -15.11 -19.12 2.30
N LEU A 38 -14.13 -18.30 1.90
CA LEU A 38 -13.43 -18.45 0.62
C LEU A 38 -12.05 -19.08 0.86
N LEU A 39 -11.88 -20.32 0.42
CA LEU A 39 -10.63 -21.07 0.53
C LEU A 39 -10.00 -21.28 -0.85
N LEU A 40 -8.88 -20.60 -1.09
CA LEU A 40 -8.10 -20.71 -2.32
C LEU A 40 -6.81 -21.47 -2.05
N ARG A 41 -6.58 -22.58 -2.76
CA ARG A 41 -5.45 -23.49 -2.53
C ARG A 41 -4.69 -23.76 -3.81
N GLN A 42 -3.38 -23.84 -3.66
CA GLN A 42 -2.45 -24.21 -4.73
C GLN A 42 -2.72 -23.40 -6.01
N LEU A 43 -2.80 -22.07 -5.91
CA LEU A 43 -2.90 -21.24 -7.10
C LEU A 43 -1.52 -21.14 -7.76
N GLY A 44 -1.49 -21.19 -9.09
CA GLY A 44 -0.29 -20.89 -9.88
C GLY A 44 -0.17 -19.40 -10.12
N VAL A 45 -1.02 -18.89 -11.01
CA VAL A 45 -1.21 -17.46 -11.32
C VAL A 45 -2.68 -17.10 -11.18
N VAL A 46 -2.96 -15.83 -10.87
CA VAL A 46 -4.32 -15.30 -10.81
C VAL A 46 -4.44 -14.10 -11.74
N ASP A 47 -5.40 -14.17 -12.64
CA ASP A 47 -5.84 -13.06 -13.46
C ASP A 47 -7.25 -12.68 -13.02
N ASN A 48 -7.38 -11.59 -12.27
CA ASN A 48 -8.63 -11.00 -11.81
C ASN A 48 -8.98 -9.71 -12.57
N SER A 49 -8.45 -9.52 -13.78
CA SER A 49 -8.58 -8.25 -14.50
C SER A 49 -10.03 -7.95 -14.91
N GLY A 50 -10.59 -6.85 -14.43
CA GLY A 50 -12.01 -6.52 -14.62
C GLY A 50 -13.00 -7.52 -14.00
N GLY A 51 -12.54 -8.40 -13.11
CA GLY A 51 -13.35 -9.36 -12.36
C GLY A 51 -13.46 -9.01 -10.87
N GLU A 52 -14.26 -9.79 -10.13
CA GLU A 52 -14.35 -9.69 -8.67
C GLU A 52 -14.09 -11.04 -7.98
N ILE A 53 -13.21 -11.01 -6.97
CA ILE A 53 -13.03 -12.08 -5.99
C ILE A 53 -13.37 -11.50 -4.62
N SER A 54 -14.42 -12.01 -3.96
CA SER A 54 -14.90 -11.43 -2.71
C SER A 54 -15.41 -12.45 -1.67
N SER A 55 -15.26 -12.07 -0.40
CA SER A 55 -15.87 -12.78 0.73
C SER A 55 -16.19 -11.84 1.88
N ASP A 56 -17.27 -12.11 2.63
CA ASP A 56 -17.55 -11.39 3.89
C ASP A 56 -16.65 -11.85 5.06
N ARG A 57 -15.89 -12.93 4.87
CA ARG A 57 -14.97 -13.48 5.86
C ARG A 57 -13.53 -13.18 5.46
N ALA A 58 -12.63 -13.37 6.42
CA ALA A 58 -11.21 -13.30 6.14
C ALA A 58 -10.79 -14.41 5.16
N PHE A 59 -9.87 -14.11 4.25
CA PHE A 59 -9.28 -15.10 3.37
C PHE A 59 -7.85 -14.74 2.97
N THR A 60 -7.15 -15.76 2.48
CA THR A 60 -5.78 -15.65 1.97
C THR A 60 -5.77 -15.94 0.48
N LEU A 61 -5.04 -15.13 -0.28
CA LEU A 61 -4.72 -15.38 -1.67
C LEU A 61 -3.20 -15.50 -1.80
N ALA A 62 -2.74 -16.72 -2.09
CA ALA A 62 -1.33 -17.04 -2.30
C ALA A 62 -1.13 -17.56 -3.73
N THR A 63 -0.25 -16.91 -4.49
CA THR A 63 -0.03 -17.16 -5.93
C THR A 63 1.37 -16.69 -6.34
N SER A 64 1.86 -17.07 -7.53
CA SER A 64 3.11 -16.52 -8.03
C SER A 64 2.96 -15.07 -8.50
N ALA A 65 1.88 -14.76 -9.21
CA ALA A 65 1.52 -13.43 -9.68
C ALA A 65 0.00 -13.22 -9.60
N LEU A 66 -0.40 -11.97 -9.38
CA LEU A 66 -1.78 -11.51 -9.34
C LEU A 66 -1.94 -10.28 -10.24
N ASN A 67 -2.74 -10.40 -11.29
CA ASN A 67 -3.26 -9.26 -12.04
C ASN A 67 -4.65 -8.90 -11.49
N ASN A 68 -4.83 -7.68 -11.01
CA ASN A 68 -6.08 -7.12 -10.49
C ASN A 68 -6.41 -5.78 -11.16
N GLN A 69 -5.89 -5.52 -12.37
CA GLN A 69 -6.20 -4.31 -13.14
C GLN A 69 -7.70 -4.21 -13.41
N GLU A 70 -8.32 -3.05 -13.14
CA GLU A 70 -9.78 -2.83 -13.21
C GLU A 70 -10.60 -3.82 -12.37
N GLY A 71 -9.94 -4.66 -11.58
CA GLY A 71 -10.50 -5.77 -10.83
C GLY A 71 -10.75 -5.42 -9.36
N ARG A 72 -11.46 -6.31 -8.67
CA ARG A 72 -11.85 -6.13 -7.27
C ARG A 72 -11.47 -7.36 -6.45
N LEU A 73 -10.70 -7.13 -5.39
CA LEU A 73 -10.37 -8.13 -4.39
C LEU A 73 -10.83 -7.64 -3.02
N LEU A 74 -11.90 -8.23 -2.49
CA LEU A 74 -12.65 -7.65 -1.37
C LEU A 74 -12.84 -8.65 -0.23
N SER A 75 -12.39 -8.30 0.97
CA SER A 75 -12.62 -9.07 2.19
C SER A 75 -13.42 -8.28 3.22
N GLY A 76 -14.51 -8.84 3.72
CA GLY A 76 -15.24 -8.34 4.89
C GLY A 76 -14.51 -8.62 6.21
N GLY A 77 -13.49 -9.47 6.19
CA GLY A 77 -12.55 -9.69 7.29
C GLY A 77 -11.15 -9.20 6.95
N ALA A 78 -10.14 -9.82 7.53
CA ALA A 78 -8.75 -9.60 7.12
C ALA A 78 -8.48 -10.17 5.72
N LEU A 79 -7.61 -9.53 4.95
CA LEU A 79 -7.13 -10.04 3.67
C LEU A 79 -5.63 -10.24 3.74
N THR A 80 -5.17 -11.45 3.43
CA THR A 80 -3.75 -11.79 3.40
C THR A 80 -3.32 -12.13 1.97
N LEU A 81 -2.40 -11.35 1.41
CA LEU A 81 -1.84 -11.55 0.08
C LEU A 81 -0.40 -12.03 0.20
N ARG A 82 -0.11 -13.16 -0.45
CA ARG A 82 1.22 -13.79 -0.51
C ARG A 82 1.58 -14.01 -1.96
N ILE A 83 2.23 -13.03 -2.57
CA ILE A 83 2.49 -13.00 -4.00
C ILE A 83 3.99 -13.19 -4.22
N ALA A 84 4.40 -14.28 -4.88
CA ALA A 84 5.83 -14.57 -4.99
C ALA A 84 6.59 -13.53 -5.83
N GLN A 85 5.92 -12.93 -6.82
CA GLN A 85 6.49 -12.01 -7.78
C GLN A 85 5.73 -10.67 -7.75
N ALA A 86 4.78 -10.47 -8.66
CA ALA A 86 4.12 -9.19 -8.85
C ALA A 86 2.64 -9.24 -8.48
N LEU A 87 2.23 -8.26 -7.67
CA LEU A 87 0.84 -7.85 -7.53
C LEU A 87 0.64 -6.60 -8.38
N ASP A 88 -0.20 -6.70 -9.40
CA ASP A 88 -0.61 -5.57 -10.23
C ASP A 88 -2.05 -5.17 -9.89
N ASN A 89 -2.19 -4.07 -9.16
CA ASN A 89 -3.45 -3.40 -8.83
C ASN A 89 -3.55 -2.05 -9.55
N SER A 90 -2.85 -1.87 -10.67
CA SER A 90 -2.90 -0.63 -11.43
C SER A 90 -4.24 -0.47 -12.18
N LEU A 91 -4.44 0.67 -12.85
CA LEU A 91 -5.59 0.92 -13.71
C LEU A 91 -6.94 0.69 -13.00
N GLU A 92 -7.24 1.49 -11.97
CA GLU A 92 -8.49 1.41 -11.21
C GLU A 92 -8.74 0.07 -10.48
N GLY A 93 -7.70 -0.77 -10.34
CA GLY A 93 -7.76 -1.95 -9.50
C GLY A 93 -8.06 -1.62 -8.03
N ILE A 94 -8.85 -2.46 -7.38
CA ILE A 94 -9.26 -2.29 -5.98
C ILE A 94 -8.86 -3.52 -5.17
N VAL A 95 -8.09 -3.30 -4.10
CA VAL A 95 -7.84 -4.28 -3.03
C VAL A 95 -8.37 -3.71 -1.71
N SER A 96 -9.28 -4.43 -1.05
CA SER A 96 -9.85 -4.00 0.23
C SER A 96 -9.97 -5.12 1.25
N GLY A 97 -9.52 -4.86 2.48
CA GLY A 97 -9.70 -5.75 3.64
C GLY A 97 -10.32 -5.00 4.82
N ALA A 98 -11.57 -5.28 5.17
CA ALA A 98 -12.26 -4.54 6.24
C ALA A 98 -11.69 -4.84 7.64
N GLY A 99 -11.13 -6.04 7.86
CA GLY A 99 -10.52 -6.44 9.13
C GLY A 99 -9.01 -6.18 9.23
N GLY A 100 -8.39 -5.66 8.18
CA GLY A 100 -6.94 -5.56 8.04
C GLY A 100 -6.45 -6.06 6.69
N LEU A 101 -5.27 -5.62 6.29
CA LEU A 101 -4.64 -6.03 5.05
C LEU A 101 -3.16 -6.32 5.31
N ASP A 102 -2.70 -7.49 4.87
CA ASP A 102 -1.31 -7.92 4.97
C ASP A 102 -0.84 -8.34 3.57
N ILE A 103 0.12 -7.60 3.00
CA ILE A 103 0.65 -7.85 1.66
C ILE A 103 2.13 -8.17 1.75
N GLN A 104 2.50 -9.32 1.18
CA GLN A 104 3.88 -9.66 0.86
C GLN A 104 4.00 -9.90 -0.65
N ALA A 105 4.88 -9.15 -1.31
CA ALA A 105 5.14 -9.29 -2.75
C ALA A 105 6.59 -8.90 -3.09
N PHE A 106 7.11 -9.29 -4.25
CA PHE A 106 8.37 -8.69 -4.72
C PHE A 106 8.11 -7.28 -5.27
N VAL A 107 7.12 -7.15 -6.15
CA VAL A 107 6.64 -5.87 -6.67
C VAL A 107 5.16 -5.71 -6.36
N LEU A 108 4.80 -4.54 -5.84
CA LEU A 108 3.42 -4.08 -5.72
C LEU A 108 3.23 -2.87 -6.62
N ASP A 109 2.49 -3.02 -7.71
CA ASP A 109 2.08 -1.93 -8.60
C ASP A 109 0.64 -1.52 -8.27
N ASN A 110 0.47 -0.30 -7.78
CA ASN A 110 -0.80 0.32 -7.43
C ASN A 110 -1.00 1.64 -8.20
N ARG A 111 -0.38 1.79 -9.37
CA ARG A 111 -0.47 3.03 -10.15
C ARG A 111 -1.90 3.28 -10.62
N SER A 112 -2.46 4.44 -10.29
CA SER A 112 -3.89 4.74 -10.50
C SER A 112 -4.85 3.70 -9.88
N GLY A 113 -4.39 2.92 -8.90
CA GLY A 113 -5.17 1.92 -8.19
C GLY A 113 -5.58 2.38 -6.79
N SER A 114 -6.34 1.54 -6.09
CA SER A 114 -6.74 1.75 -4.70
C SER A 114 -6.50 0.53 -3.82
N ILE A 115 -5.78 0.74 -2.72
CA ILE A 115 -5.55 -0.22 -1.66
C ILE A 115 -6.07 0.39 -0.36
N GLY A 116 -7.00 -0.30 0.31
CA GLY A 116 -7.66 0.25 1.50
C GLY A 116 -8.02 -0.78 2.55
N SER A 117 -8.02 -0.34 3.81
CA SER A 117 -8.43 -1.19 4.93
C SER A 117 -9.15 -0.36 5.99
N LYS A 118 -10.26 -0.90 6.52
CA LYS A 118 -10.88 -0.36 7.75
C LYS A 118 -10.08 -0.75 9.01
N GLY A 119 -9.15 -1.69 8.86
CA GLY A 119 -8.19 -2.09 9.88
C GLY A 119 -6.80 -1.51 9.62
N ALA A 120 -5.79 -2.19 10.16
CA ALA A 120 -4.39 -1.85 9.88
C ALA A 120 -3.96 -2.38 8.50
N ILE A 121 -2.89 -1.81 7.95
CA ILE A 121 -2.22 -2.30 6.75
C ILE A 121 -0.75 -2.60 7.10
N ASP A 122 -0.29 -3.80 6.77
CA ASP A 122 1.14 -4.17 6.80
C ASP A 122 1.56 -4.59 5.38
N ILE A 123 2.59 -3.93 4.84
CA ILE A 123 3.11 -4.18 3.49
C ILE A 123 4.61 -4.44 3.61
N GLY A 124 5.04 -5.62 3.16
CA GLY A 124 6.44 -5.94 2.91
C GLY A 124 6.66 -6.22 1.43
N VAL A 125 7.45 -5.38 0.77
CA VAL A 125 7.78 -5.56 -0.66
C VAL A 125 9.24 -5.24 -0.93
N THR A 126 9.76 -5.61 -2.10
CA THR A 126 11.02 -5.02 -2.57
C THR A 126 10.74 -3.65 -3.18
N ARG A 127 9.71 -3.55 -4.05
CA ARG A 127 9.34 -2.29 -4.69
C ARG A 127 7.84 -2.02 -4.63
N LEU A 128 7.48 -0.80 -4.25
CA LEU A 128 6.13 -0.24 -4.30
C LEU A 128 6.04 0.85 -5.38
N GLU A 129 5.13 0.71 -6.33
CA GLU A 129 4.69 1.80 -7.21
C GLU A 129 3.28 2.23 -6.81
N ASN A 130 3.12 3.47 -6.39
CA ASN A 130 1.85 4.09 -5.99
C ASN A 130 1.67 5.43 -6.72
N ASP A 131 2.26 5.60 -7.91
CA ASP A 131 2.14 6.82 -8.70
C ASP A 131 0.67 7.07 -9.10
N ALA A 132 0.15 8.25 -8.76
CA ALA A 132 -1.29 8.56 -8.87
C ALA A 132 -2.25 7.55 -8.18
N GLY A 133 -1.73 6.65 -7.35
CA GLY A 133 -2.47 5.62 -6.63
C GLY A 133 -2.88 6.07 -5.23
N THR A 134 -3.73 5.27 -4.59
CA THR A 134 -4.16 5.49 -3.21
C THR A 134 -3.90 4.28 -2.33
N LEU A 135 -3.33 4.53 -1.15
CA LEU A 135 -3.10 3.55 -0.10
C LEU A 135 -3.57 4.15 1.23
N ILE A 136 -4.67 3.63 1.79
CA ILE A 136 -5.33 4.22 2.96
C ILE A 136 -5.61 3.17 4.03
N ALA A 137 -5.04 3.35 5.21
CA ALA A 137 -5.36 2.59 6.41
C ALA A 137 -6.22 3.41 7.38
N GLU A 138 -7.39 2.90 7.78
CA GLU A 138 -8.20 3.55 8.83
C GLU A 138 -7.63 3.34 10.24
N ARG A 139 -6.66 2.43 10.39
CA ARG A 139 -5.85 2.27 11.59
C ARG A 139 -4.38 2.56 11.26
N GLY A 140 -3.45 1.82 11.84
CA GLY A 140 -2.03 2.00 11.56
C GLY A 140 -1.62 1.44 10.20
N LEU A 141 -0.55 2.02 9.64
CA LEU A 141 0.09 1.55 8.42
C LEU A 141 1.56 1.25 8.71
N LYS A 142 2.00 0.07 8.31
CA LYS A 142 3.41 -0.31 8.27
C LYS A 142 3.82 -0.62 6.83
N LEU A 143 4.90 0.01 6.39
CA LEU A 143 5.49 -0.20 5.07
C LEU A 143 6.96 -0.56 5.23
N ALA A 144 7.36 -1.70 4.67
CA ALA A 144 8.74 -2.09 4.49
C ALA A 144 9.01 -2.27 3.00
N ALA A 145 9.98 -1.52 2.45
CA ALA A 145 10.38 -1.62 1.05
C ALA A 145 11.85 -1.30 0.84
N ASP A 146 12.46 -1.79 -0.24
CA ASP A 146 13.76 -1.25 -0.67
C ASP A 146 13.54 0.06 -1.43
N GLU A 147 12.52 0.08 -2.29
CA GLU A 147 12.12 1.25 -3.08
C GLU A 147 10.60 1.48 -2.97
N ALA A 148 10.20 2.73 -2.77
CA ALA A 148 8.81 3.12 -2.85
C ALA A 148 8.65 4.44 -3.61
N ASN A 149 7.76 4.44 -4.59
CA ASN A 149 7.38 5.61 -5.36
C ASN A 149 5.90 5.91 -5.12
N SER A 150 5.58 7.07 -4.56
CA SER A 150 4.20 7.57 -4.46
C SER A 150 4.10 8.97 -5.05
N SER A 151 4.84 9.22 -6.14
CA SER A 151 4.77 10.50 -6.84
C SER A 151 3.34 10.76 -7.31
N LYS A 152 2.79 11.95 -7.05
CA LYS A 152 1.36 12.30 -7.30
C LYS A 152 0.32 11.36 -6.66
N GLY A 153 0.75 10.36 -5.90
CA GLY A 153 -0.09 9.41 -5.21
C GLY A 153 -0.32 9.82 -3.77
N ARG A 154 -1.12 9.04 -3.06
CA ARG A 154 -1.45 9.25 -1.66
C ARG A 154 -1.22 8.00 -0.83
N ILE A 155 -0.47 8.15 0.25
CA ILE A 155 -0.33 7.15 1.31
C ILE A 155 -0.79 7.80 2.62
N ALA A 156 -1.79 7.22 3.27
CA ALA A 156 -2.37 7.81 4.48
C ALA A 156 -2.72 6.75 5.54
N ALA A 157 -2.57 7.13 6.80
CA ALA A 157 -3.07 6.38 7.95
C ALA A 157 -3.90 7.29 8.87
N ASN A 158 -5.04 6.79 9.33
CA ASN A 158 -5.80 7.44 10.40
C ASN A 158 -5.30 7.05 11.81
N GLY A 159 -4.40 6.08 11.90
CA GLY A 159 -3.53 5.83 13.06
C GLY A 159 -2.08 6.16 12.73
N SER A 160 -1.14 5.55 13.46
CA SER A 160 0.28 5.78 13.21
C SER A 160 0.73 5.21 11.86
N LEU A 161 1.70 5.88 11.23
CA LEU A 161 2.33 5.42 10.00
C LEU A 161 3.82 5.21 10.25
N HIS A 162 4.30 4.00 9.98
CA HIS A 162 5.70 3.63 10.09
C HIS A 162 6.19 3.11 8.73
N ALA A 163 7.14 3.80 8.11
CA ALA A 163 7.76 3.37 6.87
C ALA A 163 9.25 3.13 7.06
N LYS A 164 9.71 1.93 6.74
CA LYS A 164 11.13 1.58 6.61
C LYS A 164 11.44 1.36 5.14
N VAL A 165 12.10 2.32 4.50
CA VAL A 165 12.30 2.29 3.04
C VAL A 165 13.72 2.67 2.64
N GLY A 166 14.37 1.91 1.78
CA GLY A 166 15.69 2.30 1.24
C GLY A 166 15.64 3.65 0.52
N THR A 167 14.81 3.78 -0.51
CA THR A 167 14.57 5.04 -1.22
C THR A 167 13.08 5.33 -1.37
N LEU A 168 12.66 6.53 -0.96
CA LEU A 168 11.27 6.99 -1.04
C LEU A 168 11.14 8.23 -1.94
N SER A 169 10.38 8.11 -3.04
CA SER A 169 9.96 9.25 -3.88
C SER A 169 8.52 9.65 -3.54
N GLN A 170 8.32 10.86 -3.04
CA GLN A 170 7.03 11.51 -2.73
C GLN A 170 6.78 12.74 -3.60
N LYS A 171 7.34 12.80 -4.82
CA LYS A 171 7.27 13.99 -5.67
C LYS A 171 5.85 14.36 -6.04
N GLY A 172 5.37 15.53 -5.62
CA GLY A 172 3.97 15.93 -5.83
C GLY A 172 2.94 15.02 -5.16
N GLY A 173 3.37 14.08 -4.32
CA GLY A 173 2.51 13.13 -3.61
C GLY A 173 2.18 13.60 -2.20
N GLU A 174 1.37 12.81 -1.50
CA GLU A 174 0.97 13.05 -0.12
C GLU A 174 1.24 11.81 0.75
N LEU A 175 1.99 12.00 1.83
CA LEU A 175 2.21 11.01 2.89
C LEU A 175 1.71 11.57 4.22
N THR A 176 0.65 10.98 4.78
CA THR A 176 -0.01 11.53 5.97
C THR A 176 -0.30 10.52 7.08
N SER A 177 -0.25 11.00 8.32
CA SER A 177 -0.69 10.29 9.52
C SER A 177 -1.55 11.20 10.39
N GLN A 178 -2.71 10.70 10.84
CA GLN A 178 -3.54 11.40 11.84
C GLN A 178 -3.02 11.22 13.28
N ASP A 179 -1.93 10.44 13.44
CA ASP A 179 -1.21 10.24 14.69
C ASP A 179 0.27 10.58 14.47
N SER A 180 1.21 9.74 14.92
CA SER A 180 2.65 9.87 14.62
C SER A 180 2.99 9.36 13.22
N LEU A 181 3.95 10.01 12.58
CA LEU A 181 4.57 9.57 11.32
C LEU A 181 6.06 9.30 11.57
N THR A 182 6.51 8.07 11.34
CA THR A 182 7.92 7.67 11.49
C THR A 182 8.46 7.11 10.18
N LEU A 183 9.55 7.71 9.70
CA LEU A 183 10.23 7.31 8.47
C LEU A 183 11.69 6.91 8.80
N ASP A 184 12.03 5.64 8.57
CA ASP A 184 13.40 5.11 8.61
C ASP A 184 13.86 4.87 7.17
N LEU A 185 14.70 5.77 6.66
CA LEU A 185 14.99 5.87 5.23
C LEU A 185 16.49 5.84 4.91
N GLY A 186 16.84 5.41 3.71
CA GLY A 186 18.11 5.80 3.10
C GLY A 186 17.98 7.20 2.48
N ILE A 187 17.19 7.31 1.43
CA ILE A 187 17.01 8.56 0.66
C ILE A 187 15.52 8.94 0.63
N LEU A 188 15.23 10.20 0.91
CA LEU A 188 13.92 10.80 0.72
C LEU A 188 13.97 11.87 -0.38
N ASN A 189 13.07 11.78 -1.35
CA ASN A 189 12.77 12.87 -2.26
C ASN A 189 11.30 13.30 -2.09
N ASN A 190 11.09 14.46 -1.48
CA ASN A 190 9.79 15.08 -1.21
C ASN A 190 9.58 16.34 -2.08
N ASN A 191 10.13 16.39 -3.29
CA ASN A 191 10.08 17.61 -4.10
C ASN A 191 8.65 17.92 -4.54
N ALA A 192 8.16 19.13 -4.22
CA ALA A 192 6.76 19.52 -4.38
C ALA A 192 5.75 18.55 -3.71
N GLY A 193 6.23 17.64 -2.85
CA GLY A 193 5.42 16.68 -2.10
C GLY A 193 5.04 17.22 -0.73
N ARG A 194 4.13 16.50 -0.06
CA ARG A 194 3.69 16.80 1.30
C ARG A 194 3.85 15.59 2.19
N ILE A 195 4.54 15.78 3.30
CA ILE A 195 4.67 14.83 4.41
C ILE A 195 4.08 15.51 5.64
N ALA A 196 3.05 14.91 6.25
CA ALA A 196 2.46 15.48 7.46
C ALA A 196 2.01 14.46 8.49
N GLY A 197 2.30 14.74 9.76
CA GLY A 197 1.84 13.96 10.90
C GLY A 197 1.09 14.85 11.89
N ASN A 198 0.04 14.35 12.53
CA ASN A 198 -0.73 15.15 13.48
C ASN A 198 -0.02 15.25 14.84
N GLN A 199 0.49 14.15 15.38
CA GLN A 199 1.14 14.11 16.71
C GLN A 199 2.67 14.21 16.64
N GLY A 200 3.24 14.07 15.45
CA GLY A 200 4.67 14.25 15.23
C GLY A 200 5.11 13.68 13.89
N VAL A 201 6.27 14.15 13.42
CA VAL A 201 6.99 13.58 12.28
C VAL A 201 8.43 13.31 12.72
N ASP A 202 8.84 12.05 12.69
CA ASP A 202 10.22 11.63 12.94
C ASP A 202 10.79 11.00 11.66
N ILE A 203 11.87 11.61 11.15
CA ILE A 203 12.56 11.15 9.94
C ILE A 203 14.00 10.86 10.31
N THR A 204 14.36 9.59 10.27
CA THR A 204 15.76 9.15 10.26
C THR A 204 16.12 8.82 8.83
N ALA A 205 17.12 9.52 8.27
CA ALA A 205 17.52 9.30 6.87
C ALA A 205 19.01 9.53 6.65
N ARG A 206 19.53 9.06 5.52
CA ARG A 206 20.85 9.50 5.05
C ARG A 206 20.74 10.86 4.38
N GLN A 207 19.84 10.97 3.41
CA GLN A 207 19.60 12.19 2.65
C GLN A 207 18.11 12.53 2.56
N VAL A 208 17.79 13.81 2.71
CA VAL A 208 16.46 14.37 2.44
C VAL A 208 16.57 15.50 1.43
N ASP A 209 15.84 15.38 0.33
CA ASP A 209 15.51 16.48 -0.58
C ASP A 209 14.05 16.87 -0.36
N ASN A 210 13.83 18.03 0.25
CA ASN A 210 12.54 18.67 0.48
C ASN A 210 12.41 19.95 -0.36
N SER A 211 13.09 20.05 -1.50
CA SER A 211 13.05 21.26 -2.31
C SER A 211 11.65 21.52 -2.87
N VAL A 212 11.11 22.72 -2.63
CA VAL A 212 9.72 23.10 -2.96
C VAL A 212 8.66 22.19 -2.29
N GLY A 213 9.06 21.31 -1.37
CA GLY A 213 8.19 20.39 -0.63
C GLY A 213 7.74 20.93 0.73
N GLU A 214 6.87 20.19 1.40
CA GLU A 214 6.43 20.46 2.77
C GLU A 214 6.60 19.22 3.66
N ILE A 215 7.24 19.42 4.82
CA ILE A 215 7.24 18.49 5.95
C ILE A 215 6.62 19.24 7.14
N ALA A 216 5.50 18.76 7.66
CA ALA A 216 4.74 19.49 8.68
C ALA A 216 4.20 18.59 9.81
N SER A 217 4.11 19.15 11.01
CA SER A 217 3.35 18.53 12.10
C SER A 217 2.72 19.55 13.03
N GLN A 218 1.55 19.23 13.61
CA GLN A 218 1.02 19.95 14.78
C GLN A 218 1.82 19.60 16.05
N GLY A 219 2.50 18.44 16.04
CA GLY A 219 3.45 18.03 17.06
C GLY A 219 4.87 18.50 16.77
N VAL A 220 5.84 17.69 17.20
CA VAL A 220 7.26 17.93 16.93
C VAL A 220 7.62 17.37 15.56
N VAL A 221 8.46 18.09 14.82
CA VAL A 221 9.17 17.57 13.67
C VAL A 221 10.64 17.34 14.04
N ALA A 222 11.10 16.09 13.90
CA ALA A 222 12.48 15.68 14.15
C ALA A 222 13.09 15.09 12.87
N LEU A 223 14.18 15.67 12.39
CA LEU A 223 14.97 15.16 11.26
C LEU A 223 16.36 14.75 11.77
N ASN A 224 16.67 13.47 11.71
CA ASN A 224 17.95 12.89 12.10
C ASN A 224 18.65 12.36 10.85
N LEU A 225 19.61 13.13 10.33
CA LEU A 225 20.25 12.91 9.05
C LEU A 225 21.72 12.55 9.19
N THR A 226 22.21 11.62 8.36
CA THR A 226 23.63 11.23 8.35
C THR A 226 24.43 11.80 7.18
N GLU A 227 23.79 12.46 6.21
CA GLU A 227 24.47 13.17 5.12
C GLU A 227 23.89 14.57 4.88
N GLN A 228 22.82 14.73 4.08
CA GLN A 228 22.40 16.05 3.63
C GLN A 228 20.90 16.32 3.76
N LEU A 229 20.59 17.60 3.97
CA LEU A 229 19.26 18.19 3.84
C LEU A 229 19.27 19.27 2.76
N ASP A 230 18.52 19.07 1.68
CA ASP A 230 18.16 20.15 0.76
C ASP A 230 16.73 20.60 1.06
N ASN A 231 16.56 21.84 1.52
CA ASN A 231 15.25 22.44 1.78
C ASN A 231 15.04 23.73 0.96
N ARG A 232 15.71 23.88 -0.19
CA ARG A 232 15.61 25.09 -1.00
C ARG A 232 14.18 25.30 -1.52
N GLY A 233 13.58 26.43 -1.15
CA GLY A 233 12.19 26.75 -1.48
C GLY A 233 11.15 25.84 -0.81
N GLY A 234 11.59 24.92 0.07
CA GLY A 234 10.73 24.02 0.83
C GLY A 234 10.37 24.56 2.20
N LYS A 235 9.44 23.87 2.87
CA LYS A 235 8.94 24.21 4.20
C LYS A 235 9.08 23.01 5.14
N ILE A 236 9.63 23.27 6.32
CA ILE A 236 9.69 22.30 7.43
C ILE A 236 9.13 23.01 8.68
N VAL A 237 8.04 22.49 9.24
CA VAL A 237 7.34 23.14 10.37
C VAL A 237 6.88 22.09 11.38
N GLY A 238 7.26 22.26 12.65
CA GLY A 238 6.62 21.57 13.77
C GLY A 238 6.05 22.60 14.72
N ASP A 239 4.72 22.60 14.91
CA ASP A 239 4.03 23.61 15.73
C ASP A 239 4.42 23.49 17.21
N SER A 240 4.79 22.29 17.66
CA SER A 240 5.27 22.03 19.02
C SER A 240 6.80 21.94 19.14
N GLY A 241 7.54 22.12 18.03
CA GLY A 241 9.00 22.12 18.01
C GLY A 241 9.59 21.57 16.72
N LEU A 242 10.79 22.06 16.38
CA LEU A 242 11.57 21.60 15.23
C LEU A 242 13.00 21.27 15.67
N GLY A 243 13.40 20.01 15.48
CA GLY A 243 14.76 19.52 15.69
C GLY A 243 15.35 18.98 14.40
N ILE A 244 16.52 19.47 14.00
CA ILE A 244 17.25 18.99 12.83
C ILE A 244 18.69 18.69 13.25
N THR A 245 19.12 17.45 13.02
CA THR A 245 20.50 17.00 13.17
C THR A 245 20.99 16.55 11.80
N ALA A 246 22.02 17.20 11.27
CA ALA A 246 22.68 16.83 10.02
C ALA A 246 24.18 17.10 10.14
N PRO A 247 25.05 16.36 9.45
CA PRO A 247 26.47 16.68 9.42
C PRO A 247 26.73 18.04 8.75
N HIS A 248 27.89 18.61 9.09
CA HIS A 248 28.41 19.86 8.54
C HIS A 248 28.68 19.77 7.04
#